data_AF-T1PPC5-F1
#
_entry.id   AF-T1PPC5-F1
#
_cell.length_a   1.000
_cell.length_b   1.000
_cell.length_c   1.000
_cell.angle_alpha   90.00
_cell.angle_beta   90.00
_cell.angle_gamma   90.00
#
_symmetry.space_group_name_H-M   'P 1'
#
loop_
_entity.id
_entity.type
_entity.pdbx_description
1 polymer ?
#
loop_
_entity_poly.entity_id
_entity_poly.type
_entity_poly.pdbx_seq_one_letter_code
_entity_poly.pdbx_strand_id
1 'polypeptide(L)'
;MGEKLTWFLEHIEEGRKHPLTPVEFEELIELYLKRFDEELEQIALKQSISKNRANQHKARQDVIKITLEKEINEYKAGGMEMLNLCDPFKFKSLLDWDGSAINVQHLKLDLVSHNMLQRLKKEYEKPKEANSEATTSASQQSEEVMETS
;
A
#
# COMPACT_ATOMS: atom_id res chain seq x y z
N MET A 1 -1.21 -9.38 -11.25
CA MET A 1 -0.62 -8.15 -10.66
C MET A 1 -1.37 -6.90 -11.09
N GLY A 2 -1.56 -6.65 -12.40
CA GLY A 2 -2.32 -5.49 -12.88
C GLY A 2 -3.71 -5.35 -12.23
N GLU A 3 -4.52 -6.41 -12.20
CA GLU A 3 -5.84 -6.39 -11.55
C GLU A 3 -5.82 -5.94 -10.09
N LYS A 4 -4.81 -6.38 -9.33
CA LYS A 4 -4.64 -5.94 -7.94
C LYS A 4 -4.35 -4.44 -7.88
N LEU A 5 -3.41 -3.96 -8.69
CA LEU A 5 -3.08 -2.53 -8.75
C LEU A 5 -4.30 -1.69 -9.15
N THR A 6 -5.06 -2.14 -10.14
CA THR A 6 -6.31 -1.50 -10.57
C THR A 6 -7.32 -1.45 -9.44
N TRP A 7 -7.51 -2.54 -8.69
CA TRP A 7 -8.40 -2.54 -7.53
C TRP A 7 -7.99 -1.47 -6.51
N PHE A 8 -6.69 -1.36 -6.19
CA PHE A 8 -6.22 -0.33 -5.25
C PHE A 8 -6.45 1.08 -5.80
N LEU A 9 -6.23 1.31 -7.10
CA LEU A 9 -6.50 2.59 -7.75
C LEU A 9 -7.96 3.00 -7.69
N GLU A 10 -8.89 2.07 -7.96
CA GLU A 10 -10.33 2.31 -7.91
C GLU A 10 -10.85 2.64 -6.49
N HIS A 11 -10.11 2.24 -5.46
CA HIS A 11 -10.47 2.45 -4.06
C HIS A 11 -9.66 3.58 -3.39
N ILE A 12 -8.82 4.29 -4.15
CA ILE A 12 -8.21 5.54 -3.72
C ILE A 12 -9.14 6.69 -4.14
N GLU A 13 -9.28 7.69 -3.27
CA GLU A 13 -10.07 8.90 -3.54
C GLU A 13 -9.64 9.58 -4.85
N GLU A 14 -10.59 9.81 -5.75
CA GLU A 14 -10.34 10.43 -7.05
C GLU A 14 -9.73 11.83 -6.88
N GLY A 15 -8.64 12.11 -7.61
CA GLY A 15 -7.95 13.40 -7.55
C GLY A 15 -7.05 13.60 -6.32
N ARG A 16 -6.90 12.58 -5.45
CA ARG A 16 -5.92 12.60 -4.36
C ARG A 16 -4.50 12.80 -4.90
N LYS A 17 -3.77 13.76 -4.33
CA LYS A 17 -2.39 14.12 -4.73
C LYS A 17 -1.33 13.73 -3.71
N HIS A 18 -1.74 13.39 -2.50
CA HIS A 18 -0.86 13.09 -1.38
C HIS A 18 -0.85 11.59 -1.12
N PRO A 19 0.31 11.01 -0.74
CA PRO A 19 0.39 9.59 -0.40
C PRO A 19 -0.51 9.26 0.78
N LEU A 20 -0.87 7.98 0.88
CA LEU A 20 -1.67 7.49 1.99
C LEU A 20 -0.88 7.62 3.30
N THR A 21 -1.57 7.94 4.39
CA THR A 21 -1.02 7.71 5.71
C THR A 21 -0.92 6.20 5.97
N PRO A 22 -0.04 5.75 6.89
CA PRO A 22 0.04 4.34 7.25
C PRO A 22 -1.28 3.77 7.80
N VAL A 23 -2.14 4.62 8.38
CA VAL A 23 -3.47 4.23 8.86
C VAL A 23 -4.41 3.96 7.69
N GLU A 24 -4.54 4.91 6.76
CA GLU A 24 -5.35 4.75 5.56
C GLU A 24 -4.88 3.56 4.71
N PHE A 25 -3.56 3.33 4.62
CA PHE A 25 -3.03 2.22 3.84
C PHE A 25 -3.36 0.86 4.50
N GLU A 26 -3.31 0.77 5.83
CA GLU A 26 -3.76 -0.46 6.52
C GLU A 26 -5.25 -0.71 6.29
N GLU A 27 -6.10 0.31 6.42
CA GLU A 27 -7.54 0.22 6.16
C GLU A 27 -7.84 -0.24 4.72
N LEU A 28 -7.10 0.29 3.74
CA LEU A 28 -7.25 -0.08 2.35
C LEU A 28 -6.83 -1.54 2.07
N ILE A 29 -5.79 -2.03 2.73
CA ILE A 29 -5.41 -3.45 2.67
C ILE A 29 -6.46 -4.33 3.34
N GLU A 30 -7.00 -3.92 4.48
CA GLU A 30 -8.08 -4.67 5.14
C GLU A 30 -9.33 -4.76 4.25
N LEU A 31 -9.67 -3.67 3.55
CA LEU A 31 -10.76 -3.66 2.57
C LEU A 31 -10.46 -4.62 1.40
N TYR A 32 -9.23 -4.62 0.90
CA TYR A 32 -8.80 -5.55 -0.16
C TYR A 32 -8.95 -7.02 0.26
N LEU A 33 -8.56 -7.35 1.49
CA LEU A 33 -8.65 -8.71 2.02
C LEU A 33 -10.10 -9.15 2.32
N LYS A 34 -11.05 -8.20 2.39
CA LYS A 34 -12.49 -8.45 2.58
C LYS A 34 -13.30 -8.35 1.29
N ARG A 35 -12.66 -8.11 0.13
CA ARG A 35 -13.34 -7.82 -1.16
C ARG A 35 -14.30 -8.91 -1.66
N PHE A 36 -14.23 -10.12 -1.13
CA PHE A 36 -15.11 -11.24 -1.50
C PHE A 36 -16.14 -11.59 -0.42
N ASP A 37 -16.22 -10.85 0.69
CA ASP A 37 -17.09 -11.18 1.82
C ASP A 37 -18.56 -11.25 1.39
N GLU A 38 -19.02 -10.27 0.59
CA GLU A 38 -20.39 -10.25 0.04
C GLU A 38 -20.65 -11.45 -0.88
N GLU A 39 -19.69 -11.82 -1.73
CA GLU A 39 -19.82 -12.97 -2.64
C GLU A 39 -19.92 -14.28 -1.84
N LEU A 40 -19.08 -14.43 -0.80
CA LEU A 40 -19.08 -15.59 0.08
C LEU A 40 -20.38 -15.70 0.88
N GLU A 41 -20.91 -14.58 1.39
CA GLU A 41 -22.18 -14.53 2.09
C GLU A 41 -23.35 -14.95 1.17
N GLN A 42 -23.39 -14.43 -0.06
CA GLN A 42 -24.40 -14.82 -1.04
C GLN A 42 -24.34 -16.32 -1.40
N ILE A 43 -23.13 -16.87 -1.53
CA ILE A 43 -22.93 -18.31 -1.76
C ILE A 43 -23.47 -19.11 -0.57
N ALA A 44 -23.11 -18.72 0.66
CA ALA A 44 -23.54 -19.38 1.88
C ALA A 44 -25.08 -19.39 2.02
N LEU A 45 -25.72 -18.25 1.74
CA LEU A 45 -27.17 -18.13 1.75
C LEU A 45 -27.82 -19.09 0.73
N LYS A 46 -27.34 -19.12 -0.52
CA LYS A 46 -27.87 -20.01 -1.56
C LYS A 46 -27.72 -21.49 -1.21
N GLN A 47 -26.59 -21.87 -0.60
CA GLN A 47 -26.32 -23.24 -0.17
C GLN A 47 -27.22 -23.65 1.01
N SER A 48 -27.56 -22.71 1.91
CA SER A 48 -28.45 -22.98 3.05
C SER A 48 -29.90 -23.29 2.64
N ILE A 49 -30.35 -22.76 1.50
CA ILE A 49 -31.74 -22.89 1.02
C ILE A 49 -32.02 -24.27 0.39
N SER A 50 -31.04 -24.92 -0.24
CA SER A 50 -31.26 -26.21 -0.90
C SER A 50 -30.01 -27.08 -0.98
N LYS A 51 -30.11 -28.32 -0.50
CA LYS A 51 -29.05 -29.33 -0.62
C LYS A 51 -28.64 -29.61 -2.08
N ASN A 52 -29.57 -29.43 -3.03
CA ASN A 52 -29.29 -29.61 -4.46
C ASN A 52 -28.44 -28.49 -5.05
N ARG A 53 -28.31 -27.33 -4.36
CA ARG A 53 -27.48 -26.20 -4.75
C ARG A 53 -26.15 -26.13 -4.00
N ALA A 54 -25.88 -27.06 -3.09
CA ALA A 54 -24.67 -27.09 -2.27
C ALA A 54 -23.38 -27.03 -3.12
N ASN A 55 -23.38 -27.69 -4.27
CA ASN A 55 -22.22 -27.75 -5.16
C ASN A 55 -22.18 -26.63 -6.22
N GLN A 56 -23.24 -25.82 -6.36
CA GLN A 56 -23.44 -24.91 -7.50
C GLN A 56 -22.38 -23.79 -7.58
N HIS A 57 -21.65 -23.52 -6.50
CA HIS A 57 -20.60 -22.50 -6.47
C HIS A 57 -19.31 -23.00 -5.80
N LYS A 58 -19.16 -24.32 -5.63
CA LYS A 58 -18.04 -24.90 -4.88
C LYS A 58 -16.70 -24.52 -5.48
N ALA A 59 -16.53 -24.66 -6.79
CA ALA A 59 -15.29 -24.30 -7.47
C ALA A 59 -14.91 -22.82 -7.27
N ARG A 60 -15.88 -21.90 -7.39
CA ARG A 60 -15.64 -20.46 -7.18
C ARG A 60 -15.31 -20.15 -5.71
N GLN A 61 -16.05 -20.74 -4.78
CA GLN A 61 -15.81 -20.60 -3.35
C GLN A 61 -14.41 -21.10 -2.96
N ASP A 62 -13.98 -22.23 -3.50
CA ASP A 62 -12.66 -22.81 -3.24
C ASP A 62 -11.55 -21.89 -3.78
N VAL A 63 -11.69 -21.36 -5.00
CA VAL A 63 -10.75 -20.39 -5.58
C VAL A 63 -10.63 -19.13 -4.73
N ILE A 64 -11.75 -18.56 -4.27
CA ILE A 64 -11.75 -17.38 -3.40
C ILE A 64 -11.02 -17.67 -2.09
N LYS A 65 -11.36 -18.78 -1.42
CA LYS A 65 -10.75 -19.16 -0.14
C LYS A 65 -9.25 -19.35 -0.25
N ILE A 66 -8.80 -20.11 -1.26
CA ILE A 66 -7.38 -20.34 -1.52
C ILE A 66 -6.65 -19.01 -1.79
N THR A 67 -7.27 -18.13 -2.58
CA THR A 67 -6.69 -16.82 -2.91
C THR A 67 -6.55 -15.94 -1.66
N LEU A 68 -7.63 -15.80 -0.88
CA LEU A 68 -7.60 -15.00 0.35
C LEU A 68 -6.65 -15.58 1.39
N GLU A 69 -6.64 -16.90 1.59
CA GLU A 69 -5.72 -17.54 2.52
C GLU A 69 -4.27 -17.25 2.15
N LYS A 70 -3.92 -17.35 0.85
CA LYS A 70 -2.60 -17.01 0.36
C LYS A 70 -2.26 -15.53 0.62
N GLU A 71 -3.14 -14.60 0.25
CA GLU A 71 -2.89 -13.16 0.42
C GLU A 71 -2.79 -12.75 1.89
N ILE A 72 -3.64 -13.31 2.76
CA ILE A 72 -3.59 -13.08 4.21
C ILE A 72 -2.26 -13.61 4.78
N ASN A 73 -1.84 -14.80 4.38
CA ASN A 73 -0.58 -15.39 4.83
C ASN A 73 0.61 -14.58 4.35
N GLU A 74 0.61 -14.13 3.09
CA GLU A 74 1.65 -13.24 2.54
C GLU A 74 1.72 -11.94 3.36
N TYR A 75 0.59 -11.24 3.56
CA TYR A 75 0.55 -9.99 4.30
C TYR A 75 1.00 -10.13 5.76
N LYS A 76 0.63 -11.22 6.44
CA LYS A 76 0.99 -11.45 7.85
C LYS A 76 2.44 -11.91 8.04
N ALA A 77 2.98 -12.74 7.13
CA ALA A 77 4.29 -13.35 7.32
C ALA A 77 5.42 -12.54 6.66
N GLY A 78 5.51 -12.58 5.33
CA GLY A 78 6.67 -12.07 4.56
C GLY A 78 6.46 -10.74 3.85
N GLY A 79 5.20 -10.31 3.74
CA GLY A 79 4.77 -9.19 2.94
C GLY A 79 4.20 -9.64 1.59
N MET A 80 3.14 -8.95 1.21
CA MET A 80 2.45 -9.12 -0.06
C MET A 80 3.07 -8.16 -1.09
N GLU A 81 3.37 -8.65 -2.31
CA GLU A 81 3.98 -7.82 -3.35
C GLU A 81 3.03 -6.69 -3.78
N MET A 82 3.42 -5.44 -3.52
CA MET A 82 2.62 -4.23 -3.81
C MET A 82 3.49 -2.98 -3.73
N LEU A 83 3.07 -1.85 -4.33
CA LEU A 83 3.73 -0.57 -4.09
C LEU A 83 3.46 -0.09 -2.65
N ASN A 84 4.46 0.40 -1.94
CA ASN A 84 4.23 1.12 -0.70
C ASN A 84 3.55 2.48 -0.99
N LEU A 85 2.25 2.57 -0.70
CA LEU A 85 1.44 3.76 -0.99
C LEU A 85 1.65 4.92 0.00
N CYS A 86 2.43 4.70 1.05
CA CYS A 86 2.92 5.77 1.92
C CYS A 86 4.13 6.51 1.32
N ASP A 87 4.80 5.91 0.33
CA ASP A 87 5.92 6.56 -0.38
C ASP A 87 5.37 7.49 -1.47
N PRO A 88 5.70 8.80 -1.45
CA PRO A 88 5.19 9.76 -2.43
C PRO A 88 5.51 9.41 -3.89
N PHE A 89 6.69 8.85 -4.16
CA PHE A 89 7.12 8.52 -5.52
C PHE A 89 6.39 7.29 -6.05
N LYS A 90 6.22 6.27 -5.21
CA LYS A 90 5.49 5.04 -5.58
C LYS A 90 4.00 5.29 -5.69
N PHE A 91 3.44 6.09 -4.79
CA PHE A 91 2.05 6.53 -4.86
C PHE A 91 1.77 7.28 -6.17
N LYS A 92 2.59 8.28 -6.51
CA LYS A 92 2.48 8.99 -7.79
C LYS A 92 2.63 8.06 -8.99
N SER A 93 3.59 7.14 -8.94
CA SER A 93 3.81 6.16 -10.01
C SER A 93 2.61 5.25 -10.23
N LEU A 94 1.87 4.92 -9.17
CA LEU A 94 0.61 4.19 -9.28
C LEU A 94 -0.49 5.06 -9.89
N LEU A 95 -0.65 6.31 -9.46
CA LEU A 95 -1.66 7.23 -10.01
C LEU A 95 -1.44 7.55 -11.50
N ASP A 96 -0.18 7.68 -11.92
CA ASP A 96 0.20 7.94 -13.31
C ASP A 96 0.16 6.66 -14.18
N TRP A 97 -0.09 5.48 -13.58
CA TRP A 97 -0.15 4.21 -14.30
C TRP A 97 -1.45 4.08 -15.09
N ASP A 98 -1.31 3.78 -16.38
CA ASP A 98 -2.38 3.72 -17.38
C ASP A 98 -3.16 2.39 -17.39
N GLY A 99 -2.93 1.50 -16.43
CA GLY A 99 -3.50 0.15 -16.43
C GLY A 99 -2.82 -0.83 -17.38
N SER A 100 -1.77 -0.41 -18.12
CA SER A 100 -1.06 -1.29 -19.05
C SER A 100 -0.30 -2.38 -18.32
N ALA A 101 -0.61 -3.64 -18.66
CA ALA A 101 0.07 -4.82 -18.11
C ALA A 101 1.57 -4.85 -18.42
N ILE A 102 2.00 -4.26 -19.55
CA ILE A 102 3.42 -4.17 -19.93
C ILE A 102 4.14 -3.19 -19.00
N ASN A 103 3.48 -2.09 -18.63
CA ASN A 103 4.08 -1.05 -17.79
C ASN A 103 4.22 -1.48 -16.32
N VAL A 104 3.50 -2.52 -15.88
CA VAL A 104 3.59 -3.05 -14.50
C VAL A 104 5.01 -3.48 -14.14
N GLN A 105 5.78 -4.02 -15.09
CA GLN A 105 7.15 -4.48 -14.82
C GLN A 105 8.11 -3.34 -14.47
N HIS A 106 7.75 -2.10 -14.79
CA HIS A 106 8.55 -0.91 -14.51
C HIS A 106 8.19 -0.26 -13.17
N LEU A 107 7.13 -0.73 -12.51
CA LEU A 107 6.74 -0.28 -11.17
C LEU A 107 7.64 -0.95 -10.12
N LYS A 108 8.15 -0.15 -9.18
CA LYS A 108 8.95 -0.65 -8.07
C LYS A 108 8.04 -1.19 -6.97
N LEU A 109 7.85 -2.50 -6.98
CA LEU A 109 7.10 -3.23 -5.96
C LEU A 109 7.94 -3.43 -4.69
N ASP A 110 7.25 -3.43 -3.55
CA ASP A 110 7.78 -3.76 -2.23
C ASP A 110 7.04 -4.96 -1.62
N LEU A 111 7.59 -5.49 -0.53
CA LEU A 111 6.90 -6.45 0.32
C LEU A 111 6.14 -5.71 1.42
N VAL A 112 4.87 -5.44 1.15
CA VAL A 112 3.97 -4.77 2.09
C VAL A 112 3.46 -5.79 3.09
N SER A 113 3.97 -5.75 4.32
CA SER A 113 3.54 -6.63 5.41
C SER A 113 2.85 -5.86 6.52
N HIS A 114 2.07 -6.57 7.35
CA HIS A 114 1.49 -5.99 8.55
C HIS A 114 2.58 -5.38 9.46
N ASN A 115 3.68 -6.10 9.69
CA ASN A 115 4.80 -5.59 10.49
C ASN A 115 5.43 -4.31 9.92
N MET A 116 5.53 -4.21 8.59
CA MET A 116 6.01 -2.99 7.92
C MET A 116 5.08 -1.81 8.22
N LEU A 117 3.76 -1.97 8.07
CA LEU A 117 2.79 -0.91 8.34
C LEU A 117 2.75 -0.51 9.81
N GLN A 118 2.83 -1.47 10.73
CA GLN A 118 2.88 -1.18 12.16
C GLN A 118 4.13 -0.35 12.55
N ARG A 119 5.26 -0.53 11.85
CA ARG A 119 6.43 0.33 12.03
C ARG A 119 6.19 1.73 11.49
N LEU A 120 5.64 1.84 10.28
CA LEU A 120 5.33 3.14 9.66
C LEU A 120 4.32 3.94 10.48
N LYS A 121 3.30 3.29 11.07
CA LYS A 121 2.34 3.93 11.99
C LYS A 121 3.04 4.55 13.20
N LYS A 122 3.92 3.78 13.86
CA LYS A 122 4.70 4.28 15.01
C LYS A 122 5.62 5.44 14.64
N GLU A 123 6.20 5.43 13.44
CA GLU A 123 7.04 6.52 12.94
C GLU A 123 6.22 7.77 12.61
N TYR A 124 5.00 7.59 12.10
CA TYR A 124 4.07 8.67 11.80
C TYR A 124 3.49 9.35 13.05
N GLU A 125 3.24 8.58 14.12
CA GLU A 125 2.71 9.07 15.39
C GLU A 125 3.76 9.73 16.29
N LYS A 126 5.06 9.53 16.03
CA LYS A 126 6.11 10.20 16.79
C LYS A 126 5.98 11.72 16.61
N PRO A 127 5.93 12.50 17.71
CA PRO A 127 6.01 13.94 17.63
C PRO A 127 7.21 14.34 16.78
N LYS A 128 7.01 15.29 15.87
CA LYS A 128 8.03 15.87 14.99
C LYS A 128 9.00 16.76 15.80
N GLU A 129 9.44 16.31 16.96
CA GLU A 129 10.46 16.94 17.80
C GLU A 129 11.83 16.32 17.50
N ALA A 130 12.39 16.66 16.34
CA ALA A 130 13.82 16.69 16.04
C ALA A 130 13.99 16.91 14.53
N ASN A 131 13.84 18.16 14.08
CA ASN A 131 14.85 18.83 13.24
C ASN A 131 14.36 20.23 12.87
N SER A 132 14.48 21.17 13.81
CA SER A 132 14.52 22.60 13.53
C SER A 132 15.68 23.22 14.29
N GLU A 133 16.91 22.72 14.11
CA GLU A 133 18.13 23.39 14.57
C GLU A 133 19.36 22.80 13.87
N ALA A 134 19.57 23.24 12.63
CA ALA A 134 20.89 23.36 12.03
C ALA A 134 20.81 24.34 10.85
N THR A 135 20.65 25.62 11.15
CA THR A 135 21.02 26.70 10.23
C THR A 135 21.90 27.69 10.97
N THR A 136 23.17 27.66 10.59
CA THR A 136 24.08 28.82 10.57
C THR A 136 24.58 29.37 11.91
N SER A 137 25.87 29.15 12.21
CA SER A 137 26.88 30.24 12.22
C SER A 137 28.27 29.73 12.61
N ALA A 138 29.23 29.86 11.69
CA ALA A 138 30.58 30.33 11.98
C ALA A 138 31.22 30.81 10.66
N SER A 139 30.87 32.03 10.26
CA SER A 139 31.70 32.86 9.37
C SER A 139 32.80 33.51 10.21
N GLN A 140 34.03 33.50 9.72
CA GLN A 140 35.17 34.41 10.02
C GLN A 140 36.35 33.83 9.20
N GLN A 141 36.66 34.26 7.97
CA GLN A 141 37.12 35.58 7.51
C GLN A 141 38.32 36.09 8.31
N SER A 142 39.52 35.89 7.74
CA SER A 142 40.73 36.66 8.03
C SER A 142 41.14 37.38 6.74
N GLU A 143 40.87 38.68 6.68
CA GLU A 143 41.56 39.66 5.84
C GLU A 143 42.97 39.91 6.42
N GLU A 144 43.99 40.15 5.58
CA GLU A 144 44.64 41.48 5.44
C GLU A 144 45.92 41.41 4.56
N VAL A 145 45.82 42.01 3.38
CA VAL A 145 46.72 42.93 2.65
C VAL A 145 48.24 42.97 2.97
N MET A 146 49.09 42.95 1.93
CA MET A 146 50.08 44.03 1.70
C MET A 146 50.63 44.05 0.27
N GLU A 147 50.57 45.25 -0.30
CA GLU A 147 51.07 45.73 -1.59
C GLU A 147 52.57 46.12 -1.49
N THR A 148 53.19 46.46 -2.63
CA THR A 148 54.61 46.90 -2.87
C THR A 148 55.59 45.74 -3.10
N SER A 149 56.43 45.70 -4.15
CA SER A 149 56.97 46.70 -5.08
C SER A 149 57.17 46.10 -6.48
#